data_AF-A0A7J5THS1-F1
#
_entry.id   AF-A0A7J5THS1-F1
#
_cell.length_a   1.000
_cell.length_b   1.000
_cell.length_c   1.000
_cell.angle_alpha   90.00
_cell.angle_beta   90.00
_cell.angle_gamma   90.00
#
_symmetry.space_group_name_H-M   'P 1'
#
loop_
_entity.id
_entity.type
_entity.pdbx_description
1 polymer ?
#
loop_
_entity_poly.entity_id
_entity_poly.type
_entity_poly.pdbx_seq_one_letter_code
_entity_poly.pdbx_strand_id
1 'polypeptide(L)'
;RDQVKAVGLENCYVGAHPMAGNELSGWESSDPALYDDALWAITVDERTEYRRFLAVATMITDACANRLIVLDDATHDRCAALISHMPHVIATAMVNELVVNPNRNVAAALAAGSWRDMTRVALTDPDRTRAMVEEDAANVELLLRNMANRLTLMANVLHGVQPQGAGALQTAATQESDAKEMARFFEQGQPFRDYKTAIRQPDFMERCETVSLAIPAEGWQQMLLESARRGEHIIRFTDDHAVDVQIRSAV
;
A
#
# COMPACT_ATOMS: atom_id res chain seq x y z
N ARG A 1 4.90 -12.57 13.64
CA ARG A 1 5.79 -13.76 13.78
C ARG A 1 6.27 -13.99 15.23
N ASP A 2 6.60 -12.95 16.00
CA ASP A 2 7.13 -13.09 17.36
C ASP A 2 6.23 -13.89 18.32
N GLN A 3 4.91 -13.71 18.25
CA GLN A 3 3.95 -14.48 19.05
C GLN A 3 4.04 -16.00 18.76
N VAL A 4 4.24 -16.39 17.50
CA VAL A 4 4.39 -17.79 17.08
C VAL A 4 5.71 -18.36 17.62
N LYS A 5 6.79 -17.58 17.53
CA LYS A 5 8.11 -17.96 18.06
C LYS A 5 8.09 -18.11 19.58
N ALA A 6 7.36 -17.24 20.29
CA ALA A 6 7.24 -17.29 21.75
C ALA A 6 6.61 -18.60 22.25
N VAL A 7 5.81 -19.28 21.43
CA VAL A 7 5.20 -20.58 21.73
C VAL A 7 5.90 -21.76 21.06
N GLY A 8 7.04 -21.55 20.40
CA GLY A 8 7.85 -22.62 19.79
C GLY A 8 7.26 -23.23 18.52
N LEU A 9 6.40 -22.50 17.81
CA LEU A 9 5.72 -22.97 16.60
C LEU A 9 6.29 -22.38 15.30
N GLU A 10 7.46 -21.73 15.35
CA GLU A 10 8.03 -21.01 14.20
C GLU A 10 8.28 -21.92 12.98
N ASN A 11 8.61 -23.19 13.20
CA ASN A 11 8.83 -24.16 12.11
C ASN A 11 7.51 -24.67 11.49
N CYS A 12 6.38 -24.28 12.05
CA CYS A 12 5.04 -24.70 11.62
C CYS A 12 4.23 -23.54 11.04
N TYR A 13 4.85 -22.38 10.79
CA TYR A 13 4.16 -21.15 10.43
C TYR A 13 4.63 -20.61 9.09
N VAL A 14 3.64 -20.18 8.29
CA VAL A 14 3.84 -19.41 7.06
C VAL A 14 2.81 -18.29 7.11
N GLY A 15 3.29 -17.04 7.17
CA GLY A 15 2.43 -15.87 7.15
C GLY A 15 1.97 -15.59 5.72
N ALA A 16 0.69 -15.31 5.53
CA ALA A 16 0.15 -14.89 4.24
C ALA A 16 -0.89 -13.77 4.45
N HIS A 17 -0.84 -12.73 3.62
CA HIS A 17 -1.71 -11.57 3.68
C HIS A 17 -2.33 -11.32 2.29
N PRO A 18 -3.62 -11.60 2.09
CA PRO A 18 -4.32 -11.17 0.88
C PRO A 18 -4.42 -9.64 0.86
N MET A 19 -3.97 -9.01 -0.22
CA MET A 19 -4.19 -7.59 -0.51
C MET A 19 -5.61 -7.37 -1.04
N ALA A 20 -6.59 -7.78 -0.25
CA ALA A 20 -8.01 -7.71 -0.52
C ALA A 20 -8.75 -7.25 0.75
N GLY A 21 -9.84 -6.53 0.57
CA GLY A 21 -10.65 -6.07 1.69
C GLY A 21 -11.69 -5.05 1.28
N ASN A 22 -12.74 -4.97 2.07
CA ASN A 22 -13.77 -3.95 1.96
C ASN A 22 -13.93 -3.22 3.30
N GLU A 23 -14.76 -2.17 3.30
CA GLU A 23 -15.08 -1.41 4.52
C GLU A 23 -16.05 -2.12 5.48
N LEU A 24 -16.57 -3.28 5.09
CA LEU A 24 -17.56 -4.05 5.85
C LEU A 24 -16.88 -5.16 6.67
N SER A 25 -17.61 -5.75 7.61
CA SER A 25 -17.09 -6.78 8.52
C SER A 25 -18.19 -7.74 8.96
N GLY A 26 -17.80 -8.90 9.49
CA GLY A 26 -18.72 -9.94 9.95
C GLY A 26 -19.14 -10.93 8.85
N TRP A 27 -19.78 -12.02 9.27
CA TRP A 27 -20.17 -13.14 8.40
C TRP A 27 -21.04 -12.71 7.21
N GLU A 28 -22.00 -11.80 7.43
CA GLU A 28 -22.90 -11.30 6.39
C GLU A 28 -22.17 -10.53 5.27
N SER A 29 -20.95 -10.08 5.53
CA SER A 29 -20.11 -9.35 4.58
C SER A 29 -19.17 -10.29 3.79
N SER A 30 -19.29 -11.62 3.94
CA SER A 30 -18.51 -12.57 3.17
C SER A 30 -18.89 -12.52 1.69
N ASP A 31 -17.91 -12.44 0.81
CA ASP A 31 -18.10 -12.43 -0.63
C ASP A 31 -17.17 -13.47 -1.28
N PRO A 32 -17.68 -14.44 -2.05
CA PRO A 32 -16.83 -15.40 -2.76
C PRO A 32 -15.88 -14.73 -3.77
N ALA A 33 -16.22 -13.55 -4.28
CA ALA A 33 -15.39 -12.78 -5.20
C ALA A 33 -14.38 -11.84 -4.50
N LEU A 34 -14.32 -11.85 -3.15
CA LEU A 34 -13.46 -10.93 -2.38
C LEU A 34 -11.99 -11.01 -2.79
N TYR A 35 -11.54 -12.20 -3.17
CA TYR A 35 -10.15 -12.46 -3.53
C TYR A 35 -9.92 -12.50 -5.04
N ASP A 36 -10.89 -12.18 -5.88
CA ASP A 36 -10.72 -12.27 -7.33
C ASP A 36 -9.55 -11.38 -7.80
N ASP A 37 -8.58 -11.99 -8.47
CA ASP A 37 -7.34 -11.34 -8.93
C ASP A 37 -6.57 -10.62 -7.80
N ALA A 38 -6.66 -11.14 -6.57
CA ALA A 38 -5.95 -10.58 -5.43
C ALA A 38 -4.46 -10.92 -5.50
N LEU A 39 -3.63 -9.96 -5.09
CA LEU A 39 -2.22 -10.22 -4.77
C LEU A 39 -2.13 -10.68 -3.32
N TRP A 40 -1.37 -11.72 -3.04
CA TRP A 40 -1.04 -12.15 -1.69
C TRP A 40 0.43 -11.91 -1.39
N ALA A 41 0.73 -11.40 -0.20
CA ALA A 41 2.11 -11.39 0.32
C ALA A 41 2.30 -12.61 1.22
N ILE A 42 3.26 -13.48 0.90
CA ILE A 42 3.72 -14.52 1.83
C ILE A 42 4.99 -14.00 2.51
N THR A 43 5.07 -14.08 3.84
CA THR A 43 6.29 -13.73 4.55
C THR A 43 7.09 -14.96 4.98
N VAL A 44 8.40 -14.91 4.71
CA VAL A 44 9.34 -16.00 4.99
C VAL A 44 10.55 -15.50 5.78
N ASP A 45 11.16 -16.41 6.52
CA ASP A 45 12.45 -16.24 7.19
C ASP A 45 13.32 -17.49 7.01
N GLU A 46 14.51 -17.49 7.62
CA GLU A 46 15.46 -18.60 7.58
C GLU A 46 14.91 -19.91 8.16
N ARG A 47 13.85 -19.86 8.98
CA ARG A 47 13.24 -21.02 9.63
C ARG A 47 12.01 -21.55 8.90
N THR A 48 11.53 -20.80 7.91
CA THR A 48 10.35 -21.18 7.14
C THR A 48 10.67 -22.43 6.31
N GLU A 49 9.95 -23.52 6.53
CA GLU A 49 10.14 -24.78 5.83
C GLU A 49 9.56 -24.72 4.41
N TYR A 50 10.35 -25.08 3.39
CA TYR A 50 9.94 -24.99 1.99
C TYR A 50 8.63 -25.71 1.67
N ARG A 51 8.45 -26.93 2.20
CA ARG A 51 7.22 -27.70 1.96
C ARG A 51 5.96 -27.01 2.49
N ARG A 52 6.07 -26.28 3.60
CA ARG A 52 4.94 -25.52 4.18
C ARG A 52 4.67 -24.26 3.37
N PHE A 53 5.73 -23.58 2.96
CA PHE A 53 5.63 -22.46 2.02
C PHE A 53 4.90 -22.91 0.75
N LEU A 54 5.34 -24.01 0.13
CA LEU A 54 4.76 -24.54 -1.10
C LEU A 54 3.27 -24.90 -0.93
N ALA A 55 2.88 -25.46 0.21
CA ALA A 55 1.47 -25.78 0.48
C ALA A 55 0.59 -24.52 0.54
N VAL A 56 1.06 -23.43 1.15
CA VAL A 56 0.32 -22.15 1.19
C VAL A 56 0.35 -21.48 -0.18
N ALA A 57 1.49 -21.53 -0.87
CA ALA A 57 1.67 -20.89 -2.16
C ALA A 57 0.79 -21.52 -3.24
N THR A 58 0.72 -22.85 -3.32
CA THR A 58 -0.15 -23.57 -4.27
C THR A 58 -1.63 -23.43 -3.92
N MET A 59 -2.00 -23.32 -2.64
CA MET A 59 -3.37 -22.96 -2.26
C MET A 59 -3.77 -21.59 -2.84
N ILE A 60 -2.87 -20.60 -2.77
CA ILE A 60 -3.13 -19.27 -3.33
C ILE A 60 -3.18 -19.30 -4.86
N THR A 61 -2.21 -19.93 -5.53
CA THR A 61 -2.14 -19.91 -7.00
C THR A 61 -3.18 -20.81 -7.66
N ASP A 62 -3.39 -22.00 -7.13
CA ASP A 62 -4.14 -23.05 -7.83
C ASP A 62 -5.59 -23.10 -7.35
N ALA A 63 -5.82 -23.03 -6.02
CA ALA A 63 -7.16 -23.12 -5.46
C ALA A 63 -7.89 -21.76 -5.47
N CYS A 64 -7.18 -20.67 -5.20
CA CYS A 64 -7.76 -19.31 -5.27
C CYS A 64 -7.56 -18.62 -6.62
N ALA A 65 -6.85 -19.24 -7.57
CA ALA A 65 -6.52 -18.65 -8.88
C ALA A 65 -5.89 -17.24 -8.78
N ASN A 66 -5.10 -17.03 -7.72
CA ASN A 66 -4.53 -15.74 -7.37
C ASN A 66 -3.02 -15.69 -7.59
N ARG A 67 -2.46 -14.51 -7.39
CA ARG A 67 -1.02 -14.28 -7.51
C ARG A 67 -0.41 -13.98 -6.16
N LEU A 68 0.88 -14.22 -6.02
CA LEU A 68 1.61 -13.93 -4.79
C LEU A 68 2.99 -13.33 -5.02
N ILE A 69 3.49 -12.65 -4.00
CA ILE A 69 4.89 -12.24 -3.86
C ILE A 69 5.41 -12.72 -2.50
N VAL A 70 6.72 -12.89 -2.39
CA VAL A 70 7.38 -13.31 -1.16
C VAL A 70 8.17 -12.14 -0.58
N LEU A 71 7.98 -11.87 0.71
CA LEU A 71 8.61 -10.77 1.43
C LEU A 71 9.20 -11.27 2.76
N ASP A 72 10.08 -10.46 3.34
CA ASP A 72 10.39 -10.57 4.77
C ASP A 72 9.37 -9.74 5.55
N ASP A 73 9.19 -10.05 6.84
CA ASP A 73 8.19 -9.38 7.70
C ASP A 73 8.42 -7.85 7.73
N ALA A 74 9.67 -7.39 7.83
CA ALA A 74 9.98 -5.97 7.95
C ALA A 74 9.67 -5.19 6.67
N THR A 75 9.94 -5.78 5.50
CA THR A 75 9.60 -5.20 4.20
C THR A 75 8.09 -5.16 4.03
N HIS A 76 7.38 -6.23 4.40
CA HIS A 76 5.91 -6.26 4.38
C HIS A 76 5.32 -5.13 5.23
N ASP A 77 5.73 -5.01 6.50
CA ASP A 77 5.14 -4.05 7.43
C ASP A 77 5.41 -2.61 7.00
N ARG A 78 6.63 -2.28 6.55
CA ARG A 78 6.93 -0.94 6.00
C ARG A 78 6.06 -0.59 4.80
N CYS A 79 5.83 -1.55 3.90
CA CYS A 79 4.97 -1.36 2.75
C CYS A 79 3.50 -1.20 3.18
N ALA A 80 2.98 -2.08 4.04
CA ALA A 80 1.63 -1.99 4.58
C ALA A 80 1.39 -0.65 5.31
N ALA A 81 2.38 -0.18 6.08
CA ALA A 81 2.37 1.13 6.70
C ALA A 81 2.14 2.25 5.68
N LEU A 82 2.90 2.22 4.58
CA LEU A 82 2.88 3.22 3.53
C LEU A 82 1.57 3.24 2.73
N ILE A 83 1.08 2.06 2.32
CA ILE A 83 -0.04 1.95 1.38
C ILE A 83 -1.39 1.65 2.03
N SER A 84 -1.43 1.34 3.33
CA SER A 84 -2.67 1.01 4.06
C SER A 84 -2.78 1.77 5.38
N HIS A 85 -1.85 1.57 6.33
CA HIS A 85 -2.03 2.06 7.70
C HIS A 85 -2.01 3.60 7.78
N MET A 86 -1.00 4.25 7.20
CA MET A 86 -0.92 5.72 7.14
C MET A 86 -2.15 6.31 6.41
N PRO A 87 -2.57 5.81 5.22
CA PRO A 87 -3.79 6.26 4.58
C PRO A 87 -5.04 6.21 5.48
N HIS A 88 -5.23 5.16 6.28
CA HIS A 88 -6.35 5.09 7.24
C HIS A 88 -6.27 6.23 8.27
N VAL A 89 -5.11 6.48 8.86
CA VAL A 89 -4.93 7.58 9.84
C VAL A 89 -5.20 8.94 9.20
N ILE A 90 -4.69 9.18 7.99
CA ILE A 90 -4.91 10.44 7.26
C ILE A 90 -6.39 10.63 6.95
N ALA A 91 -7.06 9.60 6.44
CA ALA A 91 -8.49 9.66 6.13
C ALA A 91 -9.33 9.96 7.39
N THR A 92 -9.03 9.34 8.53
CA THR A 92 -9.68 9.63 9.81
C THR A 92 -9.42 11.07 10.25
N ALA A 93 -8.20 11.59 10.12
CA ALA A 93 -7.89 12.98 10.43
C ALA A 93 -8.68 13.97 9.56
N MET A 94 -8.82 13.68 8.25
CA MET A 94 -9.65 14.50 7.35
C MET A 94 -11.12 14.52 7.78
N VAL A 95 -11.69 13.38 8.17
CA VAL A 95 -13.07 13.30 8.66
C VAL A 95 -13.23 14.08 9.98
N ASN A 96 -12.26 13.99 10.89
CA ASN A 96 -12.29 14.75 12.14
C ASN A 96 -12.29 16.28 11.89
N GLU A 97 -11.48 16.76 10.93
CA GLU A 97 -11.48 18.17 10.52
C GLU A 97 -12.84 18.62 9.98
N LEU A 98 -13.52 17.77 9.19
CA LEU A 98 -14.88 18.06 8.75
C LEU A 98 -15.84 18.16 9.95
N VAL A 99 -15.78 17.22 10.89
CA VAL A 99 -16.70 17.14 12.04
C VAL A 99 -16.64 18.41 12.91
N VAL A 100 -15.44 18.93 13.16
CA VAL A 100 -15.24 20.13 13.99
C VAL A 100 -15.53 21.43 13.24
N ASN A 101 -15.65 21.40 11.91
CA ASN A 101 -15.85 22.59 11.09
C ASN A 101 -17.28 23.17 11.26
N PRO A 102 -17.44 24.49 11.46
CA PRO A 102 -18.77 25.12 11.54
C PRO A 102 -19.57 24.96 10.23
N ASN A 103 -18.89 24.88 9.09
CA ASN A 103 -19.51 24.72 7.77
C ASN A 103 -19.73 23.26 7.36
N ARG A 104 -19.56 22.28 8.27
CA ARG A 104 -19.59 20.84 7.95
C ARG A 104 -20.79 20.39 7.13
N ASN A 105 -21.98 20.95 7.39
CA ASN A 105 -23.19 20.58 6.65
C ASN A 105 -23.12 21.04 5.18
N VAL A 106 -22.60 22.24 4.93
CA VAL A 106 -22.40 22.76 3.57
C VAL A 106 -21.27 22.00 2.89
N ALA A 107 -20.15 21.79 3.57
CA ALA A 107 -19.01 21.04 3.04
C ALA A 107 -19.41 19.60 2.66
N ALA A 108 -20.17 18.91 3.50
CA ALA A 108 -20.69 17.58 3.21
C ALA A 108 -21.67 17.59 2.02
N ALA A 109 -22.52 18.60 1.90
CA ALA A 109 -23.44 18.74 0.76
C ALA A 109 -22.72 19.01 -0.58
N LEU A 110 -21.54 19.64 -0.53
CA LEU A 110 -20.70 19.92 -1.70
C LEU A 110 -19.68 18.80 -2.00
N ALA A 111 -19.57 17.80 -1.12
CA ALA A 111 -18.62 16.71 -1.26
C ALA A 111 -18.93 15.85 -2.50
N ALA A 112 -17.89 15.53 -3.27
CA ALA A 112 -17.98 14.76 -4.49
C ALA A 112 -16.96 13.60 -4.51
N GLY A 113 -16.52 13.18 -5.70
CA GLY A 113 -15.63 12.02 -5.88
C GLY A 113 -14.32 12.09 -5.09
N SER A 114 -13.64 13.24 -5.07
CA SER A 114 -12.38 13.40 -4.33
C SER A 114 -12.54 13.16 -2.83
N TRP A 115 -13.61 13.69 -2.22
CA TRP A 115 -13.93 13.44 -0.82
C TRP A 115 -14.25 11.98 -0.58
N ARG A 116 -15.17 11.41 -1.38
CA ARG A 116 -15.59 10.01 -1.28
C ARG A 116 -14.40 9.06 -1.31
N ASP A 117 -13.52 9.21 -2.28
CA ASP A 117 -12.41 8.27 -2.50
C ASP A 117 -11.34 8.39 -1.40
N MET A 118 -11.09 9.62 -0.91
CA MET A 118 -10.14 9.87 0.17
C MET A 118 -10.64 9.43 1.54
N THR A 119 -11.95 9.49 1.80
CA THR A 119 -12.52 9.17 3.12
C THR A 119 -13.17 7.79 3.21
N ARG A 120 -13.26 7.02 2.12
CA ARG A 120 -13.89 5.68 2.14
C ARG A 120 -13.30 4.78 3.21
N VAL A 121 -11.98 4.77 3.35
CA VAL A 121 -11.27 3.92 4.33
C VAL A 121 -11.46 4.38 5.79
N ALA A 122 -11.94 5.60 6.03
CA ALA A 122 -12.29 6.06 7.37
C ALA A 122 -13.66 5.52 7.85
N LEU A 123 -14.41 4.84 6.98
CA LEU A 123 -15.71 4.23 7.30
C LEU A 123 -15.57 2.84 7.93
N THR A 124 -14.36 2.27 7.97
CA THR A 124 -14.10 0.99 8.65
C THR A 124 -14.26 1.13 10.17
N ASP A 125 -14.45 -0.01 10.85
CA ASP A 125 -14.45 -0.08 12.31
C ASP A 125 -13.19 0.60 12.92
N PRO A 126 -13.34 1.64 13.76
CA PRO A 126 -12.22 2.34 14.39
C PRO A 126 -11.33 1.44 15.25
N ASP A 127 -11.89 0.42 15.92
CA ASP A 127 -11.09 -0.49 16.76
C ASP A 127 -10.19 -1.38 15.91
N ARG A 128 -10.67 -1.82 14.73
CA ARG A 128 -9.87 -2.53 13.73
C ARG A 128 -8.71 -1.66 13.25
N THR A 129 -9.00 -0.41 12.86
CA THR A 129 -7.96 0.53 12.39
C THR A 129 -6.95 0.82 13.49
N ARG A 130 -7.40 1.01 14.73
CA ARG A 130 -6.51 1.23 15.88
C ARG A 130 -5.56 0.06 16.08
N ALA A 131 -6.08 -1.17 16.15
CA ALA A 131 -5.25 -2.36 16.37
C ALA A 131 -4.17 -2.53 15.27
N MET A 132 -4.55 -2.31 14.01
CA MET A 132 -3.64 -2.37 12.86
C MET A 132 -2.51 -1.33 12.95
N VAL A 133 -2.83 -0.10 13.37
CA VAL A 133 -1.86 0.99 13.52
C VAL A 133 -0.97 0.80 14.75
N GLU A 134 -1.51 0.27 15.85
CA GLU A 134 -0.76 0.01 17.09
C GLU A 134 0.30 -1.07 16.90
N GLU A 135 -0.02 -2.14 16.16
CA GLU A 135 0.93 -3.23 15.86
C GLU A 135 2.14 -2.73 15.04
N ASP A 136 1.94 -1.73 14.19
CA ASP A 136 2.95 -1.20 13.25
C ASP A 136 3.32 0.27 13.51
N ALA A 137 3.20 0.69 14.78
CA ALA A 137 3.23 2.10 15.17
C ALA A 137 4.50 2.85 14.73
N ALA A 138 5.67 2.21 14.78
CA ALA A 138 6.94 2.86 14.45
C ALA A 138 7.04 3.25 12.97
N ASN A 139 6.58 2.37 12.06
CA ASN A 139 6.58 2.67 10.63
C ASN A 139 5.54 3.75 10.32
N VAL A 140 4.35 3.66 10.94
CA VAL A 140 3.28 4.65 10.78
C VAL A 140 3.71 6.03 11.29
N GLU A 141 4.34 6.11 12.45
CA GLU A 141 4.82 7.37 13.04
C GLU A 141 5.76 8.12 12.08
N LEU A 142 6.77 7.44 11.55
CA LEU A 142 7.73 8.02 10.63
C LEU A 142 7.05 8.60 9.39
N LEU A 143 6.11 7.84 8.82
CA LEU A 143 5.36 8.24 7.64
C LEU A 143 4.44 9.44 7.91
N LEU A 144 3.76 9.46 9.05
CA LEU A 144 2.91 10.59 9.47
C LEU A 144 3.74 11.87 9.66
N ARG A 145 4.94 11.79 10.26
CA ARG A 145 5.84 12.94 10.38
C ARG A 145 6.26 13.46 9.00
N ASN A 146 6.62 12.57 8.08
CA ASN A 146 6.97 12.95 6.72
C ASN A 146 5.80 13.61 5.99
N MET A 147 4.58 13.09 6.15
CA MET A 147 3.37 13.68 5.58
C MET A 147 3.07 15.06 6.18
N ALA A 148 3.10 15.20 7.51
CA ALA A 148 2.88 16.46 8.19
C ALA A 148 3.86 17.55 7.73
N ASN A 149 5.13 17.19 7.55
CA ASN A 149 6.13 18.11 7.00
C ASN A 149 5.78 18.55 5.58
N ARG A 150 5.39 17.63 4.69
CA ARG A 150 4.98 17.95 3.31
C ARG A 150 3.76 18.90 3.29
N LEU A 151 2.76 18.64 4.13
CA LEU A 151 1.57 19.47 4.25
C LEU A 151 1.89 20.86 4.82
N THR A 152 2.76 20.93 5.83
CA THR A 152 3.20 22.19 6.43
C THR A 152 3.97 23.05 5.42
N LEU A 153 4.88 22.44 4.65
CA LEU A 153 5.61 23.15 3.60
C LEU A 153 4.65 23.70 2.54
N MET A 154 3.68 22.91 2.09
CA MET A 154 2.67 23.39 1.15
C MET A 154 1.81 24.52 1.74
N ALA A 155 1.41 24.42 3.00
CA ALA A 155 0.67 25.49 3.68
C ALA A 155 1.47 26.80 3.73
N ASN A 156 2.78 26.73 3.94
CA ASN A 156 3.67 27.91 3.91
C ASN A 156 3.77 28.52 2.51
N VAL A 157 3.90 27.70 1.46
CA VAL A 157 3.88 28.17 0.06
C VAL A 157 2.55 28.87 -0.23
N LEU A 158 1.42 28.27 0.16
CA LEU A 158 0.09 28.88 -0.03
C LEU A 158 -0.07 30.20 0.73
N HIS A 159 0.54 30.34 1.90
CA HIS A 159 0.56 31.60 2.65
C HIS A 159 1.39 32.66 1.92
N GLY A 160 2.57 32.30 1.39
CA GLY A 160 3.45 33.19 0.63
C GLY A 160 2.85 33.66 -0.70
N VAL A 161 2.01 32.84 -1.34
CA VAL A 161 1.33 33.15 -2.61
C VAL A 161 0.13 34.09 -2.42
N GLN A 162 -0.38 34.28 -1.19
CA GLN A 162 -1.46 35.25 -0.96
C GLN A 162 -0.98 36.67 -1.29
N PRO A 163 -1.75 37.47 -2.05
CA PRO A 163 -1.45 38.88 -2.21
C PRO A 163 -1.57 39.55 -0.83
N GLN A 164 -0.44 39.83 -0.19
CA GLN A 164 -0.44 40.57 1.06
C GLN A 164 -1.02 41.97 0.79
N GLY A 165 -1.96 42.40 1.64
CA GLY A 165 -2.43 43.78 1.65
C GLY A 165 -1.24 44.74 1.72
N ALA A 166 -1.35 45.86 0.98
CA ALA A 166 -0.31 46.86 0.75
C ALA A 166 0.63 47.09 1.96
N GLY A 167 1.80 46.44 1.98
CA GLY A 167 2.75 46.62 3.08
C GLY A 167 4.01 45.73 3.06
N ALA A 168 3.94 44.50 2.53
CA ALA A 168 5.13 43.65 2.41
C ALA A 168 5.58 43.55 0.95
N LEU A 169 6.79 44.05 0.66
CA LEU A 169 7.47 43.81 -0.62
C LEU A 169 7.92 42.35 -0.69
N GLN A 170 7.12 41.49 -1.31
CA GLN A 170 7.61 40.20 -1.78
C GLN A 170 8.39 40.45 -3.07
N THR A 171 9.65 40.03 -3.12
CA THR A 171 10.46 40.20 -4.33
C THR A 171 9.92 39.31 -5.46
N ALA A 172 10.11 39.72 -6.72
CA ALA A 172 9.75 38.89 -7.87
C ALA A 172 10.42 37.50 -7.81
N ALA A 173 11.64 37.43 -7.25
CA ALA A 173 12.38 36.18 -7.05
C ALA A 173 11.70 35.23 -6.04
N THR A 174 11.14 35.76 -4.95
CA THR A 174 10.39 34.94 -3.96
C THR A 174 9.08 34.40 -4.54
N GLN A 175 8.35 35.20 -5.34
CA GLN A 175 7.14 34.73 -6.00
C GLN A 175 7.42 33.65 -7.05
N GLU A 176 8.50 33.79 -7.81
CA GLU A 176 8.93 32.77 -8.77
C GLU A 176 9.35 31.47 -8.07
N SER A 177 9.96 31.56 -6.88
CA SER A 177 10.32 30.40 -6.05
C SER A 177 9.08 29.65 -5.56
N ASP A 178 8.12 30.36 -4.98
CA ASP A 178 6.89 29.76 -4.43
C ASP A 178 6.05 29.07 -5.53
N ALA A 179 5.97 29.69 -6.71
CA ALA A 179 5.30 29.09 -7.87
C ALA A 179 5.99 27.80 -8.34
N LYS A 180 7.32 27.76 -8.36
CA LYS A 180 8.10 26.55 -8.69
C LYS A 180 7.91 25.45 -7.64
N GLU A 181 7.89 25.80 -6.36
CA GLU A 181 7.66 24.85 -5.27
C GLU A 181 6.25 24.24 -5.35
N MET A 182 5.24 25.07 -5.63
CA MET A 182 3.87 24.61 -5.85
C MET A 182 3.78 23.65 -7.04
N ALA A 183 4.33 24.02 -8.19
CA ALA A 183 4.36 23.14 -9.38
C ALA A 183 5.06 21.81 -9.05
N ARG A 184 6.23 21.87 -8.40
CA ARG A 184 6.98 20.68 -8.02
C ARG A 184 6.18 19.74 -7.11
N PHE A 185 5.42 20.25 -6.15
CA PHE A 185 4.58 19.41 -5.29
C PHE A 185 3.56 18.60 -6.09
N PHE A 186 2.88 19.23 -7.06
CA PHE A 186 1.91 18.55 -7.89
C PHE A 186 2.55 17.62 -8.94
N GLU A 187 3.77 17.89 -9.38
CA GLU A 187 4.48 17.08 -10.38
C GLU A 187 5.21 15.87 -9.78
N GLN A 188 5.63 15.90 -8.51
CA GLN A 188 6.38 14.82 -7.87
C GLN A 188 5.72 13.43 -7.96
N GLY A 189 4.39 13.38 -7.98
CA GLY A 189 3.62 12.15 -8.11
C GLY A 189 3.52 11.58 -9.53
N GLN A 190 4.15 12.22 -10.53
CA GLN A 190 4.00 11.84 -11.93
C GLN A 190 4.33 10.37 -12.23
N PRO A 191 5.41 9.77 -11.69
CA PRO A 191 5.71 8.35 -11.93
C PRO A 191 4.56 7.41 -11.56
N PHE A 192 3.88 7.68 -10.44
CA PHE A 192 2.70 6.89 -10.05
C PHE A 192 1.51 7.10 -10.98
N ARG A 193 1.32 8.31 -11.51
CA ARG A 193 0.25 8.59 -12.50
C ARG A 193 0.52 7.89 -13.82
N ASP A 194 1.77 7.87 -14.27
CA ASP A 194 2.19 7.18 -15.47
C ASP A 194 1.93 5.68 -15.33
N TYR A 195 2.32 5.10 -14.19
CA TYR A 195 1.99 3.72 -13.83
C TYR A 195 0.48 3.45 -13.84
N LYS A 196 -0.34 4.27 -13.14
CA LYS A 196 -1.81 4.10 -13.11
C LYS A 196 -2.45 4.26 -14.48
N THR A 197 -1.85 5.05 -15.38
CA THR A 197 -2.30 5.19 -16.76
C THR A 197 -1.95 3.94 -17.57
N ALA A 198 -0.73 3.42 -17.42
CA ALA A 198 -0.30 2.19 -18.09
C ALA A 198 -1.19 1.00 -17.73
N ILE A 199 -1.50 0.78 -16.45
CA ILE A 199 -2.33 -0.38 -16.03
C ILE A 199 -3.79 -0.32 -16.48
N ARG A 200 -4.28 0.84 -16.92
CA ARG A 200 -5.65 1.01 -17.42
C ARG A 200 -5.77 0.69 -18.91
N GLN A 201 -4.64 0.52 -19.60
CA GLN A 201 -4.65 0.19 -21.02
C GLN A 201 -5.10 -1.27 -21.20
N PRO A 202 -5.99 -1.58 -22.17
CA PRO A 202 -6.57 -2.93 -22.31
C PRO A 202 -5.53 -4.05 -22.52
N ASP A 203 -4.42 -3.71 -23.18
CA ASP A 203 -3.29 -4.58 -23.51
C ASP A 203 -2.19 -4.57 -22.42
N PHE A 204 -2.42 -3.97 -21.25
CA PHE A 204 -1.43 -3.97 -20.17
C PHE A 204 -1.05 -5.38 -19.75
N MET A 205 -2.06 -6.24 -19.59
CA MET A 205 -1.87 -7.65 -19.25
C MET A 205 -1.13 -8.44 -20.32
N GLU A 206 -1.36 -8.10 -21.60
CA GLU A 206 -0.68 -8.73 -22.74
C GLU A 206 0.79 -8.32 -22.85
N ARG A 207 1.14 -7.15 -22.31
CA ARG A 207 2.53 -6.64 -22.26
C ARG A 207 3.32 -7.12 -21.05
N CYS A 208 2.66 -7.71 -20.06
CA CYS A 208 3.35 -8.25 -18.90
C CYS A 208 4.09 -9.54 -19.30
N GLU A 209 5.43 -9.46 -19.32
CA GLU A 209 6.28 -10.60 -19.62
C GLU A 209 6.08 -11.71 -18.58
N THR A 210 5.95 -12.95 -19.08
CA THR A 210 5.89 -14.15 -18.24
C THR A 210 7.21 -14.89 -18.37
N VAL A 211 7.85 -15.17 -17.24
CA VAL A 211 9.15 -15.83 -17.16
C VAL A 211 9.04 -17.04 -16.24
N SER A 212 9.64 -18.15 -16.62
CA SER A 212 9.77 -19.31 -15.75
C SER A 212 11.04 -19.21 -14.91
N LEU A 213 10.93 -19.41 -13.60
CA LEU A 213 12.05 -19.38 -12.67
C LEU A 213 12.20 -20.73 -11.97
N ALA A 214 13.44 -21.17 -11.78
CA ALA A 214 13.76 -22.32 -10.94
C ALA A 214 13.99 -21.87 -9.49
N ILE A 215 13.36 -22.56 -8.55
CA ILE A 215 13.51 -22.36 -7.11
C ILE A 215 14.57 -23.33 -6.59
N PRO A 216 15.76 -22.85 -6.17
CA PRO A 216 16.83 -23.72 -5.71
C PRO A 216 16.45 -24.44 -4.41
N ALA A 217 17.07 -25.58 -4.12
CA ALA A 217 16.85 -26.29 -2.86
C ALA A 217 17.34 -25.50 -1.63
N GLU A 218 18.44 -24.75 -1.81
CA GLU A 218 19.02 -23.86 -0.80
C GLU A 218 18.94 -22.40 -1.24
N GLY A 219 18.74 -21.48 -0.31
CA GLY A 219 18.66 -20.05 -0.61
C GLY A 219 17.39 -19.60 -1.35
N TRP A 220 16.37 -20.45 -1.42
CA TRP A 220 15.10 -20.15 -2.10
C TRP A 220 14.40 -18.91 -1.53
N GLN A 221 14.48 -18.67 -0.22
CA GLN A 221 13.88 -17.49 0.40
C GLN A 221 14.47 -16.22 -0.21
N GLN A 222 15.80 -16.11 -0.24
CA GLN A 222 16.50 -14.95 -0.78
C GLN A 222 16.18 -14.75 -2.27
N MET A 223 16.15 -15.82 -3.05
CA MET A 223 15.80 -15.77 -4.46
C MET A 223 14.38 -15.22 -4.68
N LEU A 224 13.40 -15.66 -3.88
CA LEU A 224 12.02 -15.18 -3.98
C LEU A 224 11.85 -13.74 -3.46
N LEU A 225 12.61 -13.34 -2.43
CA LEU A 225 12.67 -11.94 -1.98
C LEU A 225 13.21 -11.02 -3.09
N GLU A 226 14.23 -11.45 -3.81
CA GLU A 226 14.78 -10.71 -4.95
C GLU A 226 13.82 -10.68 -6.14
N SER A 227 13.07 -11.76 -6.36
CA SER A 227 11.99 -11.82 -7.35
C SER A 227 10.93 -10.75 -7.09
N ALA A 228 10.42 -10.65 -5.86
CA ALA A 228 9.47 -9.62 -5.49
C ALA A 228 10.01 -8.19 -5.71
N ARG A 229 11.31 -7.96 -5.46
CA ARG A 229 11.96 -6.65 -5.71
C ARG A 229 12.05 -6.29 -7.19
N ARG A 230 12.06 -7.29 -8.09
CA ARG A 230 11.99 -7.08 -9.55
C ARG A 230 10.56 -6.86 -10.05
N GLY A 231 9.56 -6.90 -9.17
CA GLY A 231 8.14 -6.79 -9.54
C GLY A 231 7.58 -8.08 -10.15
N GLU A 232 8.23 -9.22 -9.89
CA GLU A 232 7.79 -10.53 -10.37
C GLU A 232 6.74 -11.09 -9.43
N HIS A 233 5.54 -11.34 -9.95
CA HIS A 233 4.44 -11.93 -9.20
C HIS A 233 4.32 -13.39 -9.60
N ILE A 234 4.41 -14.32 -8.66
CA ILE A 234 4.17 -15.75 -8.92
C ILE A 234 2.70 -15.93 -9.26
N ILE A 235 2.43 -16.50 -10.43
CA ILE A 235 1.08 -16.75 -10.94
C ILE A 235 0.70 -18.22 -10.92
N ARG A 236 1.69 -19.13 -10.94
CA ARG A 236 1.50 -20.59 -10.80
C ARG A 236 2.82 -21.30 -10.52
N PHE A 237 2.72 -22.49 -9.96
CA PHE A 237 3.82 -23.46 -9.90
C PHE A 237 3.74 -24.40 -11.11
N THR A 238 4.87 -24.64 -11.77
CA THR A 238 4.98 -25.61 -12.87
C THR A 238 5.46 -26.97 -12.36
N ASP A 239 6.25 -26.98 -11.29
CA ASP A 239 6.59 -28.12 -10.45
C ASP A 239 6.91 -27.66 -9.02
N ASP A 240 7.30 -28.57 -8.13
CA ASP A 240 7.61 -28.26 -6.73
C ASP A 240 8.75 -27.24 -6.57
N HIS A 241 9.60 -27.03 -7.58
CA HIS A 241 10.77 -26.16 -7.58
C HIS A 241 10.84 -25.26 -8.82
N ALA A 242 9.70 -24.97 -9.45
CA ALA A 242 9.63 -24.08 -10.60
C ALA A 242 8.31 -23.33 -10.62
N VAL A 243 8.39 -22.06 -10.98
CA VAL A 243 7.24 -21.13 -11.01
C VAL A 243 7.24 -20.34 -12.30
N ASP A 244 6.05 -19.98 -12.76
CA ASP A 244 5.90 -18.88 -13.69
C ASP A 244 5.60 -17.61 -12.91
N VAL A 245 6.34 -16.56 -13.24
CA VAL A 245 6.14 -15.22 -12.72
C VAL A 245 5.70 -14.29 -13.83
N GLN A 246 4.89 -13.30 -13.48
CA GLN A 246 4.53 -12.21 -14.35
C GLN A 246 5.16 -10.91 -13.84
N ILE A 247 5.89 -10.21 -14.71
CA ILE A 247 6.53 -8.95 -14.37
C ILE A 247 5.47 -7.85 -14.38
N ARG A 248 5.13 -7.35 -13.19
CA ARG A 248 4.16 -6.27 -12.97
C ARG A 248 4.86 -5.14 -12.21
N SER A 249 5.71 -4.38 -12.92
CA SER A 249 6.43 -3.25 -12.32
C SER A 249 5.45 -2.24 -11.70
N ALA A 250 5.67 -1.92 -10.43
CA ALA A 250 4.97 -0.84 -9.74
C ALA A 250 5.88 0.39 -9.70
N VAL A 251 5.88 1.15 -10.81
CA VAL A 251 6.61 2.42 -10.99
C VAL A 251 8.12 2.30 -11.22
#